data_AF-A0A6L7YPF5-F1
#
_entry.id   AF-A0A6L7YPF5-F1
#
_cell.length_a   1.000
_cell.length_b   1.000
_cell.length_c   1.000
_cell.angle_alpha   90.00
_cell.angle_beta   90.00
_cell.angle_gamma   90.00
#
_symmetry.space_group_name_H-M   'P 1'
#
loop_
_entity.id
_entity.type
_entity.pdbx_description
1 polymer ?
#
loop_
_entity_poly.entity_id
_entity_poly.type
_entity_poly.pdbx_seq_one_letter_code
_entity_poly.pdbx_strand_id
1 'polypeptide(L)'
;MARVHIDIPDEEHGRFRRLAEQDGLTLGEWMTKAAKLHVKSRGIHDEQKYGKPFKSEEEIREFFRLCDELTAQEGPEREPDWEEHKKVILESMMSGSTGT
;
A
#
# COMPACT_ATOMS: atom_id res chain seq x y z
N MET A 1 -5.88 15.30 -12.78
CA MET A 1 -5.07 14.07 -12.65
C MET A 1 -3.81 14.42 -11.87
N ALA A 2 -3.47 13.64 -10.83
CA ALA A 2 -2.22 13.83 -10.11
C ALA A 2 -1.05 13.41 -11.01
N ARG A 3 0.03 14.22 -11.03
CA ARG A 3 1.29 13.84 -11.69
C ARG A 3 2.11 13.00 -10.71
N VAL A 4 2.48 11.80 -11.13
CA VAL A 4 3.35 10.91 -10.35
C VAL A 4 4.73 10.98 -10.97
N HIS A 5 5.73 11.37 -10.18
CA HIS A 5 7.14 11.30 -10.54
C HIS A 5 7.71 10.02 -9.94
N ILE A 6 8.37 9.21 -10.77
CA ILE A 6 9.01 7.95 -10.36
C ILE A 6 10.45 8.03 -10.82
N ASP A 7 11.38 7.90 -9.89
CA ASP A 7 12.80 7.76 -10.21
C ASP A 7 13.06 6.31 -10.62
N ILE A 8 13.43 6.12 -11.87
CA ILE A 8 13.73 4.79 -12.45
C ILE A 8 15.23 4.78 -12.79
N PRO A 9 16.01 3.79 -12.32
CA PRO A 9 17.40 3.64 -12.72
C PRO A 9 17.55 3.56 -14.25
N ASP A 10 18.62 4.16 -14.79
CA ASP A 10 18.82 4.28 -16.24
C ASP A 10 18.78 2.93 -16.98
N GLU A 11 19.30 1.87 -16.34
CA GLU A 11 19.30 0.50 -16.87
C GLU A 11 17.88 -0.03 -17.10
N GLU A 12 16.97 0.24 -16.17
CA GLU A 12 15.57 -0.18 -16.25
C GLU A 12 14.75 0.72 -17.17
N HIS A 13 15.08 2.01 -17.21
CA HIS A 13 14.42 2.98 -18.07
C HIS A 13 14.50 2.58 -19.55
N GLY A 14 15.67 2.10 -20.00
CA GLY A 14 15.86 1.59 -21.36
C GLY A 14 15.00 0.36 -21.67
N ARG A 15 14.85 -0.55 -20.70
CA ARG A 15 14.02 -1.76 -20.83
C ARG A 15 12.54 -1.41 -20.95
N PHE A 16 12.03 -0.55 -20.08
CA PHE A 16 10.61 -0.17 -20.09
C PHE A 16 10.23 0.63 -21.34
N ARG A 17 11.12 1.48 -21.86
CA ARG A 17 10.88 2.19 -23.11
C ARG A 17 10.66 1.22 -24.28
N ARG A 18 11.50 0.18 -24.43
CA ARG A 18 11.35 -0.81 -25.50
C ARG A 18 10.05 -1.61 -25.38
N LEU A 19 9.65 -1.96 -24.16
CA LEU A 19 8.38 -2.65 -23.91
C LEU A 19 7.17 -1.76 -24.26
N ALA A 20 7.25 -0.47 -23.94
CA ALA A 20 6.22 0.50 -24.32
C ALA A 20 6.13 0.65 -25.85
N GLU A 21 7.26 0.72 -26.55
CA GLU A 21 7.32 0.79 -28.01
C GLU A 21 6.75 -0.47 -28.69
N GLN A 22 7.01 -1.67 -28.14
CA GLN A 22 6.42 -2.92 -28.62
C GLN A 22 4.90 -2.93 -28.50
N ASP A 23 4.37 -2.32 -27.45
CA ASP A 23 2.92 -2.16 -27.23
C ASP A 23 2.33 -0.95 -27.97
N GLY A 24 3.14 -0.14 -28.65
CA GLY A 24 2.72 1.08 -29.35
C GLY A 24 2.27 2.21 -28.40
N LEU A 25 2.71 2.19 -27.13
CA LEU A 25 2.33 3.12 -26.09
C LEU A 25 3.49 4.03 -25.69
N THR A 26 3.18 5.21 -25.13
CA THR A 26 4.20 5.99 -24.43
C THR A 26 4.61 5.29 -23.14
N LEU A 27 5.84 5.55 -22.66
CA LEU A 27 6.35 4.96 -21.42
C LEU A 27 5.39 5.19 -20.23
N GLY A 28 4.83 6.41 -20.10
CA GLY A 28 3.91 6.74 -19.01
C GLY A 28 2.58 5.99 -19.09
N GLU A 29 2.02 5.83 -20.30
CA GLU A 29 0.80 5.05 -20.53
C GLU A 29 1.04 3.57 -20.25
N TRP A 30 2.18 3.04 -20.71
CA TRP A 30 2.58 1.67 -20.47
C TRP A 30 2.76 1.38 -18.97
N MET A 31 3.46 2.25 -18.24
CA MET A 31 3.63 2.15 -16.79
C MET A 31 2.28 2.24 -16.05
N THR A 32 1.39 3.13 -16.48
CA THR A 32 0.05 3.25 -15.88
C THR A 32 -0.79 2.00 -16.12
N LYS A 33 -0.73 1.42 -17.32
CA LYS A 33 -1.41 0.17 -17.68
C LYS A 33 -0.86 -1.00 -16.88
N ALA A 34 0.47 -1.12 -16.78
CA ALA A 34 1.15 -2.13 -15.98
C ALA A 34 0.78 -2.02 -14.49
N ALA A 35 0.78 -0.81 -13.93
CA ALA A 35 0.38 -0.57 -12.55
C ALA A 35 -1.07 -0.99 -12.28
N LYS A 36 -2.01 -0.65 -13.18
CA LYS A 36 -3.41 -1.08 -13.07
C LYS A 36 -3.56 -2.60 -13.13
N LEU A 37 -2.81 -3.26 -14.01
CA LEU A 37 -2.80 -4.72 -14.09
C LEU A 37 -2.21 -5.35 -12.83
N HIS A 38 -1.14 -4.79 -12.28
CA HIS A 38 -0.52 -5.27 -11.05
C HIS A 38 -1.44 -5.14 -9.84
N VAL A 39 -2.14 -4.01 -9.71
CA VAL A 39 -3.17 -3.80 -8.69
C VAL A 39 -4.29 -4.83 -8.83
N LYS A 40 -4.77 -5.05 -10.06
CA LYS A 40 -5.82 -6.05 -10.34
C LYS A 40 -5.35 -7.48 -10.05
N SER A 41 -4.10 -7.83 -10.36
CA SER A 41 -3.57 -9.20 -10.19
C SER A 41 -3.32 -9.56 -8.72
N ARG A 42 -2.96 -8.59 -7.89
CA ARG A 42 -2.87 -8.77 -6.42
C ARG A 42 -4.23 -8.83 -5.74
N GLY A 43 -5.34 -8.78 -6.50
CA GLY A 43 -6.69 -8.73 -5.96
C GLY A 43 -6.98 -7.45 -5.17
N ILE A 44 -6.10 -6.45 -5.23
CA ILE A 44 -6.25 -5.15 -4.59
C ILE A 44 -7.31 -4.39 -5.39
N HIS A 45 -8.58 -4.63 -5.05
CA HIS A 45 -9.66 -3.79 -5.52
C HIS A 45 -9.45 -2.37 -4.95
N ASP A 46 -9.84 -1.31 -5.68
CA ASP A 46 -9.74 0.08 -5.18
C ASP A 46 -10.38 0.26 -3.80
N GLU A 47 -11.33 -0.60 -3.44
CA GLU A 47 -12.02 -0.65 -2.14
C GLU A 47 -11.21 -1.27 -0.99
N GLN A 48 -10.09 -1.96 -1.27
CA GLN A 48 -9.23 -2.61 -0.27
C GLN A 48 -8.03 -1.75 0.13
N LYS A 49 -7.85 -0.58 -0.48
CA LYS A 49 -6.64 0.24 -0.30
C LYS A 49 -6.57 0.93 1.06
N TYR A 50 -7.67 0.98 1.78
CA TYR A 50 -7.80 1.41 3.16
C TYR A 50 -8.85 0.50 3.78
N GLY A 51 -8.79 0.23 5.09
CA GLY A 51 -9.85 -0.53 5.76
C GLY A 51 -11.23 -0.04 5.30
N LYS A 52 -12.21 -0.95 5.19
CA LYS A 52 -13.55 -0.60 4.72
C LYS A 52 -13.99 0.69 5.42
N PRO A 53 -14.37 1.74 4.66
CA PRO A 53 -14.78 2.98 5.29
C PRO A 53 -15.95 2.69 6.22
N PHE A 54 -15.94 3.31 7.40
CA PHE A 54 -17.07 3.24 8.33
C PHE A 54 -18.32 3.75 7.62
N LYS A 55 -19.39 2.96 7.69
CA LYS A 55 -20.67 3.21 7.01
C LYS A 55 -21.64 4.00 7.88
N SER A 56 -21.39 4.05 9.19
CA SER A 56 -22.22 4.80 10.14
C SER A 56 -21.44 5.20 11.39
N GLU A 57 -22.05 6.08 12.19
CA GLU A 57 -21.50 6.49 13.48
C GLU A 57 -21.43 5.32 14.46
N GLU A 58 -22.38 4.38 14.40
CA GLU A 58 -22.41 3.18 15.23
C GLU A 58 -21.20 2.28 14.99
N GLU A 59 -20.76 2.12 13.73
CA GLU A 59 -19.55 1.34 13.43
C GLU A 59 -18.29 1.98 14.04
N ILE A 60 -18.24 3.31 14.09
CA ILE A 60 -17.13 4.05 14.72
C ILE A 60 -17.16 3.87 16.23
N ARG A 61 -18.33 4.01 16.86
CA ARG A 61 -18.49 3.81 18.31
C ARG A 61 -18.13 2.39 18.74
N GLU A 62 -18.55 1.41 17.95
CA GLU A 62 -18.23 0.01 18.19
C GLU A 62 -16.73 -0.28 18.05
N PHE A 63 -16.07 0.33 17.06
CA PHE A 63 -14.62 0.23 16.91
C PHE A 63 -13.87 0.74 18.16
N PHE A 64 -14.21 1.94 18.65
CA PHE A 64 -13.57 2.49 19.84
C PHE A 64 -13.86 1.66 21.09
N ARG A 65 -15.09 1.15 21.25
CA ARG A 65 -15.42 0.23 22.36
C ARG A 65 -14.52 -1.01 22.36
N LEU A 66 -14.28 -1.60 21.20
CA LEU A 66 -13.40 -2.76 21.06
C LEU A 66 -11.94 -2.41 21.37
N CYS A 67 -11.46 -1.24 20.97
CA CYS A 67 -10.13 -0.76 21.33
C CYS A 67 -9.99 -0.61 22.86
N ASP A 68 -10.96 0.00 23.52
CA ASP A 68 -10.95 0.17 24.97
C ASP A 68 -10.98 -1.18 25.71
N GLU A 69 -11.76 -2.15 25.21
CA GLU A 69 -11.79 -3.52 25.75
C GLU A 69 -10.46 -4.25 25.58
N LEU A 70 -9.78 -4.06 24.45
CA LEU A 70 -8.48 -4.66 24.19
C LEU A 70 -7.41 -4.06 25.11
N THR A 71 -7.37 -2.73 25.23
CA THR A 71 -6.45 -2.03 26.13
C THR A 71 -6.71 -2.42 27.60
N ALA A 72 -7.97 -2.59 27.99
CA ALA A 72 -8.32 -3.05 29.34
C ALA A 72 -7.85 -4.49 29.63
N GLN A 73 -7.72 -5.35 28.61
CA GLN A 73 -7.22 -6.72 28.74
C GLN A 73 -5.68 -6.81 28.72
N GLU A 74 -5.00 -5.95 27.95
CA GLU A 74 -3.55 -5.99 27.76
C GLU A 74 -2.75 -5.29 28.88
N GLY A 75 -3.43 -4.59 29.79
CA GLY A 75 -2.79 -3.89 30.91
C GLY A 75 -2.39 -2.45 30.56
N PRO A 76 -1.68 -1.72 31.45
CA PRO A 76 -1.34 -0.32 31.22
C PRO A 76 -0.57 -0.19 29.89
N GLU A 77 -0.95 0.81 29.07
CA GLU A 77 -0.30 1.13 27.79
C GLU A 77 1.22 1.09 27.97
N ARG A 78 1.82 0.01 27.48
CA ARG A 78 3.27 -0.09 27.43
C ARG A 78 3.68 0.77 26.24
N GLU A 79 4.39 1.87 26.51
CA GLU A 79 4.96 2.68 25.43
C GLU A 79 5.68 1.74 24.45
N PRO A 80 5.33 1.77 23.14
CA PRO A 80 5.96 0.91 22.17
C PRO A 80 7.46 1.15 22.19
N ASP A 81 8.27 0.09 22.25
CA ASP A 81 9.71 0.24 22.02
C ASP A 81 9.90 0.80 20.61
N TRP A 82 10.50 1.99 20.54
CA TRP A 82 10.72 2.68 19.28
C TRP A 82 11.51 1.84 18.28
N GLU A 83 12.48 1.04 18.76
CA GLU A 83 13.27 0.17 17.89
C GLU A 83 12.44 -1.03 17.38
N GLU A 84 11.53 -1.55 18.20
CA GLU A 84 10.59 -2.60 17.78
C GLU A 84 9.61 -2.06 16.73
N HIS A 85 9.06 -0.86 16.97
CA HIS A 85 8.13 -0.23 16.03
C HIS A 85 8.81 0.10 14.70
N LYS A 86 10.05 0.58 14.74
CA LYS A 86 10.87 0.82 13.55
C LYS A 86 11.12 -0.47 12.77
N LYS A 87 11.36 -1.59 13.46
CA LYS A 87 11.51 -2.91 12.84
C LYS A 87 10.22 -3.34 12.13
N VAL A 88 9.05 -3.19 12.76
CA VAL A 88 7.74 -3.49 12.14
C VAL A 88 7.49 -2.64 10.89
N ILE A 89 7.82 -1.35 10.93
CA ILE A 89 7.70 -0.46 9.75
C ILE A 89 8.63 -0.92 8.63
N LEU A 90 9.88 -1.23 8.94
CA LEU A 90 10.85 -1.73 7.95
C LEU A 90 10.40 -3.07 7.34
N GLU A 91 9.89 -3.99 8.16
CA GLU A 91 9.33 -5.27 7.71
C GLU A 91 8.09 -5.09 6.83
N SER A 92 7.22 -4.12 7.15
CA SER A 92 6.07 -3.76 6.30
C SER A 92 6.52 -3.21 4.94
N MET A 93 7.53 -2.34 4.91
CA MET A 93 8.09 -1.81 3.67
C MET A 93 8.74 -2.89 2.80
N MET A 94 9.43 -3.85 3.43
CA MET A 94 10.03 -4.98 2.73
C MET A 94 8.98 -5.99 2.23
N SER A 95 7.97 -6.32 3.02
CA SER A 95 6.91 -7.26 2.64
C SER A 95 5.99 -6.71 1.54
N GLY A 96 5.78 -5.39 1.49
CA GLY A 96 5.18 -4.72 0.34
C GLY A 96 5.97 -4.88 -0.97
N SER A 97 7.29 -5.08 -0.85
CA SER A 97 8.22 -5.30 -1.97
C SER A 97 8.31 -6.77 -2.41
N THR A 98 7.94 -7.75 -1.58
CA THR A 98 8.00 -9.19 -1.91
C THR A 98 6.72 -9.78 -2.50
N GLY A 99 5.68 -8.98 -2.75
CA GLY A 99 4.51 -9.43 -3.51
C GLY A 99 4.76 -9.53 -5.03
N THR A 100 5.88 -10.08 -5.46
CA THR A 100 6.10 -10.47 -6.86
C THR A 100 5.16 -11.60 -7.24
#